data_AF-A0A973H7Y4-F1
#
_entry.id   AF-A0A973H7Y4-F1
#
_cell.length_a   1.000
_cell.length_b   1.000
_cell.length_c   1.000
_cell.angle_alpha   90.00
_cell.angle_beta   90.00
_cell.angle_gamma   90.00
#
_symmetry.space_group_name_H-M   'P 1'
#
loop_
_entity.id
_entity.type
_entity.pdbx_description
1 polymer ?
#
loop_
_entity_poly.entity_id
_entity_poly.type
_entity_poly.pdbx_seq_one_letter_code
_entity_poly.pdbx_strand_id
1 'polypeptide(L)'
;MKSDVDEAEEGVTVGIADGGDPPRVTTAPRIARTLLHPLVSIVLTWPALAHLGSAIPRGTETVSTVPLFNLWTLQWNVDRVGHLWSGYWNAPIFEPDPGSFARSDPQPLTGLVAWSVSWLPGGTTTAYVLVLLLALTLNGVTAARVARRLGASATGAAVAGVVVQASPFVINELGVLQLTMLFGGFIAIDGVLGLAMDGPSRRDGLLAGGGIAIAALTNGYLALAMGTVLGPIALVLLIRARRDRAVVAFVIGALLPILFAAPFVLGQQAATDDLSWAVETVESNSAALADLVQLDDQLQGGRVLPWAQNDSGTPERLWPGALLVGLGLLGLVEARRRTATRAAALILGIVALFGLIGSLGLSLDIAGFRPYALLRDYVPGWGRLRSPFRLVVLVTIALGPLVGLGFDRLARTLRAPSHRRVGTAALVTVLVVGAWEVWPRQRPLVDVPDVATLDWVAFLDNVDDRDPIAHVPGAAPRGRTGDFEGTVVDMLATVEHGHPMISGYTGLFPDDRRIVREALQPPIDDETIDLLCARQVGWVVIEGDVVVDDARLDRSLVGTERDVYRLDCGA
;
A
#
# COMPACT_ATOMS: atom_id res chain seq x y z
N MET A 1 75.62 -63.83 4.50
CA MET A 1 75.13 -62.89 3.48
C MET A 1 73.99 -62.15 4.15
N LYS A 2 74.27 -61.04 4.86
CA LYS A 2 74.16 -59.64 4.35
C LYS A 2 72.80 -59.46 3.67
N SER A 3 71.89 -58.58 4.11
CA SER A 3 72.02 -57.26 4.74
C SER A 3 70.59 -56.81 5.12
N ASP A 4 70.32 -56.40 6.37
CA ASP A 4 70.29 -55.00 6.88
C ASP A 4 68.86 -54.41 6.81
N VAL A 5 68.15 -54.20 7.94
CA VAL A 5 68.15 -53.01 8.85
C VAL A 5 67.24 -51.90 8.26
N ASP A 6 66.28 -51.23 8.91
CA ASP A 6 65.72 -51.12 10.28
C ASP A 6 64.31 -50.45 10.09
N GLU A 7 63.23 -50.94 10.69
CA GLU A 7 62.62 -50.51 11.97
C GLU A 7 62.18 -49.04 12.09
N ALA A 8 60.85 -48.84 12.23
CA ALA A 8 60.22 -48.11 13.35
C ALA A 8 58.68 -48.02 13.18
N GLU A 9 57.94 -48.96 13.77
CA GLU A 9 56.53 -48.77 14.17
C GLU A 9 56.44 -49.02 15.69
N GLU A 10 56.59 -47.96 16.48
CA GLU A 10 56.25 -47.96 17.90
C GLU A 10 54.84 -47.40 18.07
N GLY A 11 53.92 -48.28 18.48
CA GLY A 11 52.58 -47.91 18.91
C GLY A 11 52.63 -47.14 20.23
N VAL A 12 51.98 -45.97 20.25
CA VAL A 12 51.72 -45.20 21.47
C VAL A 12 50.23 -44.89 21.57
N THR A 13 49.59 -45.66 22.45
CA THR A 13 48.43 -45.35 23.30
C THR A 13 47.45 -44.26 22.84
N VAL A 14 46.22 -44.70 22.53
CA VAL A 14 45.01 -43.87 22.42
C VAL A 14 44.68 -43.27 23.79
N GLY A 15 45.07 -42.02 23.99
CA GLY A 15 44.54 -41.14 25.05
C GLY A 15 43.30 -40.42 24.54
N ILE A 16 42.15 -40.74 25.12
CA ILE A 16 40.88 -40.03 24.93
C ILE A 16 41.05 -38.63 25.53
N ALA A 17 40.95 -37.59 24.69
CA ALA A 17 40.88 -36.20 25.12
C ALA A 17 39.63 -35.53 24.54
N ASP A 18 38.71 -35.21 25.46
CA ASP A 18 37.71 -34.16 25.50
C ASP A 18 36.81 -33.90 24.27
N GLY A 19 35.57 -34.38 24.43
CA GLY A 19 34.40 -33.85 23.77
C GLY A 19 34.14 -32.40 24.20
N GLY A 20 34.56 -31.45 23.37
CA GLY A 20 34.03 -30.10 23.39
C GLY A 20 32.60 -30.12 22.83
N ASP A 21 31.62 -29.94 23.71
CA ASP A 21 30.22 -29.74 23.34
C ASP A 21 30.12 -28.60 22.29
N PRO A 22 29.45 -28.79 21.14
CA PRO A 22 29.34 -27.72 20.13
C PRO A 22 28.67 -26.50 20.78
N PRO A 23 29.11 -25.27 20.47
CA PRO A 23 28.58 -24.08 21.12
C PRO A 23 27.06 -24.04 20.92
N ARG A 24 26.32 -24.12 22.02
CA ARG A 24 24.87 -23.92 22.05
C ARG A 24 24.58 -22.52 21.52
N VAL A 25 24.31 -22.42 20.23
CA VAL A 25 23.74 -21.20 19.63
C VAL A 25 22.38 -21.04 20.28
N THR A 26 22.30 -20.14 21.25
CA THR A 26 21.07 -19.88 22.00
C THR A 26 19.96 -19.55 21.00
N THR A 27 18.80 -20.20 21.14
CA THR A 27 17.63 -20.02 20.26
C THR A 27 16.98 -18.65 20.44
N ALA A 28 17.15 -18.04 21.62
CA ALA A 28 16.62 -16.72 21.98
C ALA A 28 16.96 -15.56 20.99
N PRO A 29 18.22 -15.34 20.57
CA PRO A 29 18.55 -14.30 19.59
C PRO A 29 17.99 -14.55 18.19
N ARG A 30 17.57 -15.77 17.84
CA ARG A 30 16.87 -16.05 16.58
C ARG A 30 15.38 -15.70 16.71
N ILE A 31 14.74 -16.13 17.80
CA ILE A 31 13.32 -15.83 18.08
C ILE A 31 13.09 -14.32 18.19
N ALA A 32 13.95 -13.59 18.91
CA ALA A 32 13.85 -12.13 19.04
C ALA A 32 13.94 -11.39 17.70
N ARG A 33 14.66 -11.94 16.72
CA ARG A 33 14.75 -11.37 15.35
C ARG A 33 13.52 -11.70 14.52
N THR A 34 12.96 -12.90 14.68
CA THR A 34 11.74 -13.32 13.98
C THR A 34 10.52 -12.54 14.47
N LEU A 35 10.44 -12.21 15.76
CA LEU A 35 9.31 -11.49 16.35
C LEU A 35 9.42 -9.96 16.26
N LEU A 36 10.57 -9.41 15.85
CA LEU A 36 10.77 -7.95 15.84
C LEU A 36 9.77 -7.21 14.94
N HIS A 37 9.68 -7.60 13.67
CA HIS A 37 8.81 -6.93 12.69
C HIS A 37 7.31 -7.03 13.03
N PRO A 38 6.76 -8.19 13.45
CA PRO A 38 5.36 -8.22 13.90
C PRO A 38 5.13 -7.37 15.15
N LEU A 39 6.06 -7.35 16.12
CA LEU A 39 5.93 -6.47 17.29
C LEU A 39 5.95 -4.99 16.91
N VAL A 40 6.81 -4.59 15.98
CA VAL A 40 6.86 -3.22 15.47
C VAL A 40 5.56 -2.86 14.75
N SER A 41 5.02 -3.77 13.95
CA SER A 41 3.74 -3.59 13.27
C SER A 41 2.60 -3.35 14.27
N ILE A 42 2.54 -4.15 15.35
CA ILE A 42 1.58 -3.97 16.45
C ILE A 42 1.75 -2.61 17.13
N VAL A 43 2.99 -2.21 17.41
CA VAL A 43 3.28 -0.93 18.07
C VAL A 43 2.85 0.26 17.20
N LEU A 44 3.09 0.19 15.89
CA LEU A 44 2.73 1.25 14.94
C LEU A 44 1.21 1.37 14.77
N THR A 45 0.47 0.27 14.80
CA THR A 45 -0.99 0.28 14.61
C THR A 45 -1.79 0.31 15.92
N TRP A 46 -1.13 0.23 17.09
CA TRP A 46 -1.83 0.32 18.38
C TRP A 46 -2.61 1.65 18.51
N PRO A 47 -3.90 1.65 18.91
CA PRO A 47 -4.63 0.56 19.57
C PRO A 47 -5.51 -0.32 18.66
N ALA A 48 -5.30 -0.39 17.34
CA ALA A 48 -6.19 -1.13 16.42
C ALA A 48 -6.54 -2.57 16.85
N LEU A 49 -5.57 -3.32 17.41
CA LEU A 49 -5.82 -4.67 17.93
C LEU A 49 -6.76 -4.73 19.14
N ALA A 50 -6.93 -3.64 19.89
CA ALA A 50 -7.88 -3.55 21.00
C ALA A 50 -9.31 -3.24 20.53
N HIS A 51 -9.47 -2.81 19.27
CA HIS A 51 -10.73 -2.42 18.64
C HIS A 51 -11.04 -3.28 17.41
N LEU A 52 -10.62 -4.54 17.43
CA LEU A 52 -10.91 -5.49 16.36
C LEU A 52 -12.43 -5.61 16.16
N GLY A 53 -12.86 -5.54 14.90
CA GLY A 53 -14.26 -5.62 14.52
C GLY A 53 -15.03 -4.30 14.60
N SER A 54 -14.54 -3.31 15.33
CA SER A 54 -15.27 -2.05 15.55
C SER A 54 -14.57 -0.81 14.99
N ALA A 55 -13.26 -0.86 14.73
CA ALA A 55 -12.53 0.30 14.21
C ALA A 55 -11.30 -0.08 13.37
N ILE A 56 -10.91 0.81 12.46
CA ILE A 56 -9.72 0.68 11.61
C ILE A 56 -8.78 1.89 11.74
N PRO A 57 -7.46 1.74 11.51
CA PRO A 57 -6.55 2.88 11.49
C PRO A 57 -6.93 3.92 10.43
N ARG A 58 -6.90 5.20 10.81
CA ARG A 58 -7.13 6.32 9.88
C ARG A 58 -5.85 6.76 9.16
N GLY A 59 -4.69 6.58 9.78
CA GLY A 59 -3.46 7.26 9.35
C GLY A 59 -3.53 8.76 9.63
N THR A 60 -2.97 9.58 8.75
CA THR A 60 -3.04 11.05 8.87
C THR A 60 -4.19 11.68 8.08
N GLU A 61 -4.96 10.86 7.34
CA GLU A 61 -6.17 11.27 6.62
C GLU A 61 -7.09 12.13 7.49
N THR A 62 -7.60 13.23 6.94
CA THR A 62 -8.40 14.20 7.70
C THR A 62 -9.87 13.81 7.85
N VAL A 63 -10.34 12.87 7.02
CA VAL A 63 -11.74 12.44 6.92
C VAL A 63 -11.85 10.91 6.90
N SER A 64 -12.98 10.36 7.34
CA SER A 64 -13.19 8.91 7.45
C SER A 64 -13.45 8.23 6.10
N THR A 65 -13.84 9.01 5.07
CA THR A 65 -14.20 8.52 3.73
C THR A 65 -13.15 7.56 3.15
N VAL A 66 -11.86 7.92 3.20
CA VAL A 66 -10.80 7.13 2.53
C VAL A 66 -10.56 5.79 3.23
N PRO A 67 -10.38 5.73 4.58
CA PRO A 67 -10.33 4.45 5.30
C PRO A 67 -11.56 3.57 5.10
N LEU A 68 -12.77 4.12 5.21
CA LEU A 68 -14.00 3.35 5.03
C LEU A 68 -14.15 2.85 3.59
N PHE A 69 -13.71 3.62 2.60
CA PHE A 69 -13.72 3.20 1.20
C PHE A 69 -12.73 2.05 0.95
N ASN A 70 -11.59 2.08 1.64
CA ASN A 70 -10.64 0.97 1.61
C ASN A 70 -11.20 -0.29 2.28
N LEU A 71 -11.95 -0.13 3.38
CA LEU A 71 -12.68 -1.23 4.02
C LEU A 71 -13.74 -1.81 3.07
N TRP A 72 -14.56 -0.98 2.44
CA TRP A 72 -15.54 -1.42 1.45
C TRP A 72 -14.89 -2.13 0.26
N THR A 73 -13.77 -1.60 -0.24
CA THR A 73 -12.97 -2.25 -1.31
C THR A 73 -12.52 -3.65 -0.88
N LEU A 74 -12.13 -3.81 0.38
CA LEU A 74 -11.75 -5.11 0.94
C LEU A 74 -12.96 -6.04 1.10
N GLN A 75 -14.11 -5.52 1.53
CA GLN A 75 -15.36 -6.27 1.70
C GLN A 75 -15.87 -6.79 0.36
N TRP A 76 -15.88 -5.95 -0.68
CA TRP A 76 -16.19 -6.36 -2.04
C TRP A 76 -15.27 -7.48 -2.52
N ASN A 77 -13.97 -7.33 -2.28
CA ASN A 77 -13.01 -8.37 -2.64
C ASN A 77 -13.28 -9.70 -1.90
N VAL A 78 -13.56 -9.66 -0.59
CA VAL A 78 -13.90 -10.85 0.21
C VAL A 78 -15.12 -11.55 -0.36
N ASP A 79 -16.17 -10.80 -0.67
CA ASP A 79 -17.38 -11.33 -1.28
C ASP A 79 -17.10 -11.95 -2.66
N ARG A 80 -16.39 -11.24 -3.54
CA ARG A 80 -16.08 -11.74 -4.89
C ARG A 80 -15.16 -12.96 -4.89
N VAL A 81 -14.24 -13.08 -3.92
CA VAL A 81 -13.44 -14.31 -3.75
C VAL A 81 -14.37 -15.50 -3.46
N GLY A 82 -15.39 -15.32 -2.61
CA GLY A 82 -16.42 -16.33 -2.35
C GLY A 82 -17.20 -16.76 -3.61
N HIS A 83 -17.31 -15.87 -4.58
CA HIS A 83 -17.97 -16.10 -5.87
C HIS A 83 -17.00 -16.44 -7.02
N LEU A 84 -15.78 -16.90 -6.71
CA LEU A 84 -14.74 -17.21 -7.70
C LEU A 84 -14.49 -16.06 -8.70
N TRP A 85 -14.49 -14.82 -8.19
CA TRP A 85 -14.32 -13.57 -8.94
C TRP A 85 -15.40 -13.32 -10.01
N SER A 86 -16.53 -14.03 -9.98
CA SER A 86 -17.67 -13.74 -10.85
C SER A 86 -18.21 -12.34 -10.56
N GLY A 87 -18.44 -11.54 -11.61
CA GLY A 87 -18.94 -10.17 -11.46
C GLY A 87 -17.98 -9.21 -10.76
N TYR A 88 -16.68 -9.52 -10.67
CA TYR A 88 -15.69 -8.74 -9.90
C TYR A 88 -15.67 -7.23 -10.23
N TRP A 89 -15.89 -6.87 -11.50
CA TRP A 89 -15.84 -5.48 -11.95
C TRP A 89 -17.14 -4.71 -11.75
N ASN A 90 -18.25 -5.39 -11.49
CA ASN A 90 -19.57 -4.78 -11.35
C ASN A 90 -19.93 -4.67 -9.87
N ALA A 91 -19.30 -3.72 -9.18
CA ALA A 91 -19.66 -3.41 -7.80
C ALA A 91 -21.04 -2.73 -7.75
N PRO A 92 -21.78 -2.87 -6.62
CA PRO A 92 -23.15 -2.37 -6.46
C PRO A 92 -23.21 -0.84 -6.27
N ILE A 93 -22.47 -0.10 -7.09
CA ILE A 93 -22.38 1.37 -7.09
C ILE A 93 -22.49 1.91 -8.51
N PHE A 94 -23.08 3.09 -8.64
CA PHE A 94 -23.33 3.79 -9.91
C PHE A 94 -24.19 3.01 -10.91
N GLU A 95 -25.13 2.19 -10.45
CA GLU A 95 -26.05 1.46 -11.34
C GLU A 95 -26.77 2.43 -12.32
N PRO A 96 -26.89 2.10 -13.62
CA PRO A 96 -26.55 0.84 -14.30
C PRO A 96 -25.17 0.81 -14.98
N ASP A 97 -24.22 1.63 -14.52
CA ASP A 97 -22.91 1.77 -15.17
C ASP A 97 -22.00 0.54 -14.92
N PRO A 98 -21.69 -0.27 -15.96
CA PRO A 98 -20.91 -1.48 -15.79
C PRO A 98 -19.43 -1.17 -15.48
N GLY A 99 -18.74 -2.12 -14.84
CA GLY A 99 -17.32 -1.96 -14.56
C GLY A 99 -17.01 -0.91 -13.50
N SER A 100 -17.99 -0.53 -12.67
CA SER A 100 -17.85 0.48 -11.60
C SER A 100 -16.65 0.24 -10.68
N PHE A 101 -16.30 -1.02 -10.40
CA PHE A 101 -15.15 -1.36 -9.55
C PHE A 101 -13.80 -1.18 -10.26
N ALA A 102 -13.75 -1.26 -11.60
CA ALA A 102 -12.51 -1.06 -12.36
C ALA A 102 -11.92 0.35 -12.20
N ARG A 103 -12.74 1.29 -11.73
CA ARG A 103 -12.36 2.68 -11.45
C ARG A 103 -11.65 2.86 -10.11
N SER A 104 -11.44 1.77 -9.37
CA SER A 104 -10.75 1.69 -8.08
C SER A 104 -9.48 0.84 -8.17
N ASP A 105 -8.63 0.86 -7.15
CA ASP A 105 -7.51 -0.10 -7.05
C ASP A 105 -8.07 -1.48 -6.67
N PRO A 106 -7.92 -2.52 -7.53
CA PRO A 106 -8.66 -3.76 -7.38
C PRO A 106 -8.21 -4.60 -6.17
N GLN A 107 -6.92 -4.61 -5.82
CA GLN A 107 -6.38 -5.33 -4.66
C GLN A 107 -6.76 -6.83 -4.50
N PRO A 108 -6.81 -7.65 -5.57
CA PRO A 108 -7.31 -9.04 -5.50
C PRO A 108 -6.54 -9.97 -4.56
N LEU A 109 -5.22 -9.80 -4.41
CA LEU A 109 -4.43 -10.61 -3.48
C LEU A 109 -4.69 -10.19 -2.03
N THR A 110 -4.83 -8.89 -1.78
CA THR A 110 -5.24 -8.37 -0.46
C THR A 110 -6.59 -8.94 -0.06
N GLY A 111 -7.54 -8.95 -1.01
CA GLY A 111 -8.85 -9.57 -0.91
C GLY A 111 -8.82 -11.05 -0.52
N LEU A 112 -8.05 -11.84 -1.25
CA LEU A 112 -7.91 -13.28 -0.99
C LEU A 112 -7.35 -13.57 0.42
N VAL A 113 -6.36 -12.78 0.87
CA VAL A 113 -5.82 -12.92 2.22
C VAL A 113 -6.87 -12.52 3.26
N ALA A 114 -7.59 -11.42 3.05
CA ALA A 114 -8.67 -11.00 3.95
C ALA A 114 -9.79 -12.05 4.03
N TRP A 115 -10.20 -12.63 2.91
CA TRP A 115 -11.22 -13.68 2.85
C TRP A 115 -10.84 -14.90 3.72
N SER A 116 -9.55 -15.27 3.75
CA SER A 116 -9.08 -16.40 4.55
C SER A 116 -9.21 -16.20 6.07
N VAL A 117 -9.47 -14.96 6.53
CA VAL A 117 -9.60 -14.59 7.95
C VAL A 117 -10.88 -13.80 8.25
N SER A 118 -11.73 -13.51 7.25
CA SER A 118 -12.97 -12.73 7.43
C SER A 118 -14.06 -13.46 8.19
N TRP A 119 -13.90 -14.76 8.44
CA TRP A 119 -14.79 -15.56 9.30
C TRP A 119 -14.55 -15.32 10.81
N LEU A 120 -13.51 -14.56 11.18
CA LEU A 120 -13.27 -14.17 12.56
C LEU A 120 -14.31 -13.14 13.05
N PRO A 121 -14.55 -13.02 14.37
CA PRO A 121 -15.43 -12.00 14.91
C PRO A 121 -15.06 -10.60 14.42
N GLY A 122 -16.07 -9.81 14.03
CA GLY A 122 -15.86 -8.50 13.40
C GLY A 122 -15.59 -8.53 11.89
N GLY A 123 -15.66 -9.71 11.25
CA GLY A 123 -15.74 -9.83 9.80
C GLY A 123 -14.55 -9.22 9.05
N THR A 124 -14.87 -8.49 7.98
CA THR A 124 -13.89 -7.77 7.16
C THR A 124 -13.15 -6.68 7.94
N THR A 125 -13.76 -6.07 8.96
CA THR A 125 -13.11 -5.06 9.81
C THR A 125 -11.93 -5.67 10.57
N THR A 126 -12.10 -6.86 11.14
CA THR A 126 -10.99 -7.61 11.74
C THR A 126 -9.96 -8.02 10.69
N ALA A 127 -10.41 -8.51 9.53
CA ALA A 127 -9.51 -8.87 8.44
C ALA A 127 -8.62 -7.70 7.97
N TYR A 128 -9.17 -6.48 7.90
CA TYR A 128 -8.44 -5.26 7.54
C TYR A 128 -7.23 -5.03 8.46
N VAL A 129 -7.45 -5.07 9.78
CA VAL A 129 -6.39 -4.85 10.78
C VAL A 129 -5.31 -5.95 10.69
N LEU A 130 -5.72 -7.21 10.51
CA LEU A 130 -4.79 -8.33 10.39
C LEU A 130 -3.96 -8.27 9.10
N VAL A 131 -4.59 -7.91 7.99
CA VAL A 131 -3.91 -7.72 6.70
C VAL A 131 -2.92 -6.56 6.76
N LEU A 132 -3.29 -5.44 7.39
CA LEU A 132 -2.38 -4.32 7.61
C LEU A 132 -1.16 -4.74 8.46
N LEU A 133 -1.37 -5.46 9.57
CA LEU A 133 -0.27 -5.98 10.39
C LEU A 133 0.67 -6.90 9.61
N LEU A 134 0.10 -7.77 8.77
CA LEU A 134 0.87 -8.64 7.91
C LEU A 134 1.66 -7.84 6.87
N ALA A 135 1.04 -6.86 6.22
CA ALA A 135 1.68 -5.99 5.24
C ALA A 135 2.90 -5.26 5.83
N LEU A 136 2.73 -4.62 7.00
CA LEU A 136 3.80 -3.95 7.71
C LEU A 136 4.91 -4.93 8.11
N THR A 137 4.55 -6.10 8.61
CA THR A 137 5.52 -7.14 8.96
C THR A 137 6.33 -7.55 7.74
N LEU A 138 5.67 -7.79 6.60
CA LEU A 138 6.32 -8.17 5.35
C LEU A 138 7.20 -7.05 4.80
N ASN A 139 6.80 -5.77 4.92
CA ASN A 139 7.63 -4.63 4.55
C ASN A 139 8.96 -4.66 5.31
N GLY A 140 8.90 -4.86 6.63
CA GLY A 140 10.08 -4.92 7.48
C GLY A 140 10.98 -6.12 7.14
N VAL A 141 10.38 -7.31 7.00
CA VAL A 141 11.10 -8.56 6.69
C VAL A 141 11.78 -8.49 5.32
N THR A 142 11.08 -8.00 4.29
CA THR A 142 11.60 -7.94 2.93
C THR A 142 12.67 -6.86 2.79
N ALA A 143 12.50 -5.69 3.40
CA ALA A 143 13.54 -4.66 3.45
C ALA A 143 14.80 -5.13 4.20
N ALA A 144 14.64 -5.80 5.35
CA ALA A 144 15.75 -6.39 6.12
C ALA A 144 16.50 -7.44 5.28
N ARG A 145 15.77 -8.26 4.52
CA ARG A 145 16.37 -9.24 3.62
C ARG A 145 17.20 -8.59 2.51
N VAL A 146 16.69 -7.53 1.86
CA VAL A 146 17.47 -6.79 0.85
C VAL A 146 18.71 -6.16 1.50
N ALA A 147 18.61 -5.62 2.71
CA ALA A 147 19.75 -5.10 3.45
C ALA A 147 20.80 -6.21 3.73
N ARG A 148 20.37 -7.43 4.06
CA ARG A 148 21.26 -8.59 4.21
C ARG A 148 21.96 -8.96 2.91
N ARG A 149 21.29 -8.89 1.75
CA ARG A 149 21.91 -9.10 0.43
C ARG A 149 23.01 -8.07 0.16
N LEU A 150 22.78 -6.82 0.55
CA LEU A 150 23.78 -5.74 0.44
C LEU A 150 24.97 -5.91 1.41
N GLY A 151 24.94 -6.92 2.29
CA GLY A 151 26.01 -7.21 3.24
C GLY A 151 25.89 -6.47 4.57
N ALA A 152 24.68 -6.04 4.95
CA ALA A 152 24.43 -5.52 6.29
C ALA A 152 24.48 -6.64 7.34
N SER A 153 24.85 -6.27 8.56
CA SER A 153 24.80 -7.13 9.74
C SER A 153 23.34 -7.49 10.08
N ALA A 154 23.14 -8.48 10.97
CA ALA A 154 21.79 -8.82 11.43
C ALA A 154 21.08 -7.64 12.10
N THR A 155 21.81 -6.85 12.87
CA THR A 155 21.26 -5.67 13.54
C THR A 155 20.99 -4.55 12.53
N GLY A 156 21.91 -4.29 11.59
CA GLY A 156 21.69 -3.29 10.54
C GLY A 156 20.48 -3.63 9.68
N ALA A 157 20.30 -4.90 9.31
CA ALA A 157 19.12 -5.34 8.58
C ALA A 157 17.82 -5.19 9.38
N ALA A 158 17.84 -5.53 10.67
CA ALA A 158 16.69 -5.31 11.55
C ALA A 158 16.32 -3.81 11.63
N VAL A 159 17.31 -2.92 11.79
CA VAL A 159 17.11 -1.46 11.78
C VAL A 159 16.54 -0.99 10.44
N ALA A 160 17.04 -1.49 9.32
CA ALA A 160 16.50 -1.16 7.99
C ALA A 160 15.01 -1.49 7.88
N GLY A 161 14.60 -2.69 8.32
CA GLY A 161 13.19 -3.07 8.31
C GLY A 161 12.33 -2.28 9.30
N VAL A 162 12.85 -1.90 10.47
CA VAL A 162 12.14 -1.01 11.41
C VAL A 162 11.92 0.38 10.79
N VAL A 163 12.96 0.98 10.21
CA VAL A 163 12.87 2.30 9.60
C VAL A 163 11.90 2.32 8.41
N VAL A 164 11.84 1.24 7.61
CA VAL A 164 10.85 1.12 6.53
C VAL A 164 9.42 1.03 7.05
N GLN A 165 9.17 0.20 8.07
CA GLN A 165 7.83 0.07 8.69
C GLN A 165 7.34 1.38 9.30
N ALA A 166 8.25 2.12 9.95
CA ALA A 166 7.95 3.39 10.61
C ALA A 166 8.20 4.62 9.71
N SER A 167 8.28 4.45 8.39
CA SER A 167 8.51 5.58 7.50
C SER A 167 7.29 6.51 7.50
N PRO A 168 7.47 7.85 7.39
CA PRO A 168 6.35 8.80 7.33
C PRO A 168 5.32 8.44 6.27
N PHE A 169 5.77 7.99 5.08
CA PHE A 169 4.87 7.52 4.03
C PHE A 169 3.92 6.41 4.53
N VAL A 170 4.44 5.39 5.21
CA VAL A 170 3.63 4.28 5.73
C VAL A 170 2.70 4.75 6.85
N ILE A 171 3.17 5.63 7.72
CA ILE A 171 2.39 6.15 8.86
C ILE A 171 1.21 7.01 8.36
N ASN A 172 1.46 7.87 7.38
CA ASN A 172 0.44 8.73 6.78
C ASN A 172 -0.66 7.89 6.13
N GLU A 173 -0.26 6.83 5.43
CA GLU A 173 -1.13 6.00 4.61
C GLU A 173 -1.73 4.78 5.37
N LEU A 174 -1.71 4.73 6.71
CA LEU A 174 -2.28 3.59 7.47
C LEU A 174 -3.78 3.35 7.19
N GLY A 175 -4.51 4.39 6.79
CA GLY A 175 -5.91 4.31 6.34
C GLY A 175 -6.08 3.98 4.85
N VAL A 176 -4.99 3.84 4.10
CA VAL A 176 -4.98 3.59 2.66
C VAL A 176 -4.23 2.28 2.39
N LEU A 177 -4.90 1.16 2.71
CA LEU A 177 -4.30 -0.16 2.85
C LEU A 177 -3.33 -0.53 1.71
N GLN A 178 -3.73 -0.34 0.46
CA GLN A 178 -2.89 -0.64 -0.72
C GLN A 178 -1.55 0.12 -0.70
N LEU A 179 -1.52 1.37 -0.26
CA LEU A 179 -0.31 2.19 -0.27
C LEU A 179 0.70 1.72 0.78
N THR A 180 0.25 1.00 1.80
CA THR A 180 1.15 0.37 2.78
C THR A 180 1.80 -0.93 2.27
N MET A 181 1.41 -1.47 1.11
CA MET A 181 1.85 -2.78 0.58
C MET A 181 3.20 -2.71 -0.16
N LEU A 182 4.29 -2.36 0.53
CA LEU A 182 5.60 -2.11 -0.09
C LEU A 182 6.42 -3.39 -0.38
N PHE A 183 6.10 -4.49 0.30
CA PHE A 183 6.89 -5.73 0.29
C PHE A 183 7.07 -6.35 -1.11
N GLY A 184 6.08 -6.23 -2.00
CA GLY A 184 6.21 -6.65 -3.41
C GLY A 184 7.35 -5.92 -4.13
N GLY A 185 7.49 -4.61 -3.88
CA GLY A 185 8.59 -3.79 -4.41
C GLY A 185 9.96 -4.23 -3.89
N PHE A 186 10.08 -4.52 -2.59
CA PHE A 186 11.34 -5.04 -2.03
C PHE A 186 11.70 -6.43 -2.56
N ILE A 187 10.72 -7.31 -2.77
CA ILE A 187 10.93 -8.63 -3.40
C ILE A 187 11.43 -8.47 -4.84
N ALA A 188 10.83 -7.56 -5.61
CA ALA A 188 11.25 -7.27 -6.98
C ALA A 188 12.70 -6.76 -7.03
N ILE A 189 13.05 -5.83 -6.14
CA ILE A 189 14.43 -5.33 -5.97
C ILE A 189 15.38 -6.46 -5.59
N ASP A 190 15.01 -7.34 -4.65
CA ASP A 190 15.83 -8.48 -4.24
C ASP A 190 16.23 -9.36 -5.45
N GLY A 191 15.29 -9.59 -6.37
CA GLY A 191 15.53 -10.32 -7.61
C GLY A 191 16.46 -9.57 -8.56
N VAL A 192 16.18 -8.29 -8.86
CA VAL A 192 17.00 -7.49 -9.78
C VAL A 192 18.42 -7.30 -9.26
N LEU A 193 18.59 -7.13 -7.94
CA LEU A 193 19.91 -7.07 -7.33
C LEU A 193 20.64 -8.41 -7.43
N GLY A 194 19.95 -9.54 -7.31
CA GLY A 194 20.54 -10.85 -7.57
C GLY A 194 21.04 -11.01 -8.99
N LEU A 195 20.27 -10.58 -9.99
CA LEU A 195 20.71 -10.55 -11.39
C LEU A 195 22.00 -9.73 -11.57
N ALA A 196 22.11 -8.60 -10.87
CA ALA A 196 23.24 -7.68 -10.99
C ALA A 196 24.49 -8.13 -10.20
N MET A 197 24.31 -8.76 -9.04
CA MET A 197 25.40 -9.08 -8.10
C MET A 197 25.89 -10.51 -8.24
N ASP A 198 24.96 -11.46 -8.39
CA ASP A 198 25.25 -12.90 -8.37
C ASP A 198 25.17 -13.53 -9.78
N GLY A 199 24.55 -12.82 -10.73
CA GLY A 199 24.25 -13.27 -12.08
C GLY A 199 22.89 -13.97 -12.19
N PRO A 200 22.36 -14.20 -13.41
CA PRO A 200 21.00 -14.70 -13.57
C PRO A 200 20.77 -16.09 -12.99
N SER A 201 19.69 -16.23 -12.22
CA SER A 201 19.20 -17.50 -11.72
C SER A 201 17.67 -17.57 -11.77
N ARG A 202 17.12 -18.80 -11.67
CA ARG A 202 15.67 -19.04 -11.54
C ARG A 202 15.06 -18.27 -10.37
N ARG A 203 15.80 -18.22 -9.25
CA ARG A 203 15.37 -17.53 -8.03
C ARG A 203 15.25 -16.03 -8.26
N ASP A 204 16.19 -15.43 -8.98
CA ASP A 204 16.18 -13.98 -9.21
C ASP A 204 15.09 -13.58 -10.19
N GLY A 205 14.83 -14.39 -11.22
CA GLY A 205 13.65 -14.23 -12.08
C GLY A 205 12.33 -14.36 -11.31
N LEU A 206 12.21 -15.36 -10.42
CA LEU A 206 11.05 -15.56 -9.55
C LEU A 206 10.82 -14.37 -8.61
N LEU A 207 11.87 -13.85 -8.00
CA LEU A 207 11.78 -12.69 -7.10
C LEU A 207 11.44 -11.41 -7.88
N ALA A 208 12.10 -11.16 -9.01
CA ALA A 208 11.85 -9.97 -9.82
C ALA A 208 10.41 -9.95 -10.36
N GLY A 209 9.99 -11.02 -11.06
CA GLY A 209 8.65 -11.12 -11.63
C GLY A 209 7.57 -11.32 -10.57
N GLY A 210 7.80 -12.21 -9.60
CA GLY A 210 6.86 -12.46 -8.52
C GLY A 210 6.63 -11.25 -7.62
N GLY A 211 7.65 -10.44 -7.35
CA GLY A 211 7.51 -9.19 -6.60
C GLY A 211 6.66 -8.16 -7.33
N ILE A 212 6.84 -8.01 -8.65
CA ILE A 212 5.98 -7.15 -9.48
C ILE A 212 4.55 -7.69 -9.56
N ALA A 213 4.36 -9.01 -9.68
CA ALA A 213 3.05 -9.64 -9.67
C ALA A 213 2.32 -9.40 -8.34
N ILE A 214 3.00 -9.61 -7.21
CA ILE A 214 2.48 -9.31 -5.87
C ILE A 214 2.10 -7.85 -5.77
N ALA A 215 2.99 -6.93 -6.18
CA ALA A 215 2.68 -5.51 -6.18
C ALA A 215 1.45 -5.22 -7.03
N ALA A 216 1.31 -5.79 -8.23
CA ALA A 216 0.15 -5.55 -9.10
C ALA A 216 -1.18 -6.01 -8.49
N LEU A 217 -1.14 -7.06 -7.67
CA LEU A 217 -2.33 -7.63 -7.03
C LEU A 217 -2.65 -7.01 -5.66
N THR A 218 -1.77 -6.17 -5.11
CA THR A 218 -1.99 -5.48 -3.83
C THR A 218 -2.02 -3.95 -3.94
N ASN A 219 -1.33 -3.40 -4.95
CA ASN A 219 -1.13 -1.97 -5.19
C ASN A 219 -0.72 -1.74 -6.67
N GLY A 220 -1.70 -1.50 -7.54
CA GLY A 220 -1.45 -1.32 -8.97
C GLY A 220 -0.51 -0.15 -9.28
N TYR A 221 -0.58 0.92 -8.47
CA TYR A 221 0.28 2.10 -8.61
C TYR A 221 1.76 1.74 -8.43
N LEU A 222 2.11 1.04 -7.35
CA LEU A 222 3.48 0.63 -7.05
C LEU A 222 4.00 -0.33 -8.13
N ALA A 223 3.16 -1.24 -8.61
CA ALA A 223 3.52 -2.20 -9.65
C ALA A 223 3.89 -1.51 -10.97
N LEU A 224 3.08 -0.53 -11.40
CA LEU A 224 3.35 0.24 -12.61
C LEU A 224 4.67 1.01 -12.49
N ALA A 225 4.88 1.70 -11.37
CA ALA A 225 6.09 2.46 -11.11
C ALA A 225 7.34 1.57 -11.08
N MET A 226 7.27 0.44 -10.35
CA MET A 226 8.38 -0.51 -10.23
C MET A 226 8.66 -1.24 -11.54
N GLY A 227 7.62 -1.66 -12.27
CA GLY A 227 7.77 -2.31 -13.59
C GLY A 227 8.45 -1.39 -14.61
N THR A 228 8.06 -0.11 -14.61
CA THR A 228 8.63 0.92 -15.52
C THR A 228 10.13 1.11 -15.29
N VAL A 229 10.59 1.16 -14.03
CA VAL A 229 12.00 1.38 -13.71
C VAL A 229 12.83 0.09 -13.70
N LEU A 230 12.30 -0.99 -13.12
CA LEU A 230 13.06 -2.25 -12.95
C LEU A 230 13.05 -3.13 -14.20
N GLY A 231 11.99 -3.10 -15.01
CA GLY A 231 11.86 -3.92 -16.21
C GLY A 231 13.01 -3.69 -17.20
N PRO A 232 13.27 -2.44 -17.64
CA PRO A 232 14.40 -2.12 -18.51
C PRO A 232 15.76 -2.46 -17.88
N ILE A 233 15.95 -2.23 -16.58
CA ILE A 233 17.19 -2.57 -15.87
C ILE A 233 17.41 -4.08 -15.92
N ALA A 234 16.41 -4.88 -15.57
CA ALA A 234 16.47 -6.33 -15.61
C ALA A 234 16.76 -6.85 -17.02
N LEU A 235 16.10 -6.30 -18.04
CA LEU A 235 16.33 -6.66 -19.44
C LEU A 235 17.78 -6.41 -19.86
N VAL A 236 18.33 -5.23 -19.53
CA VAL A 236 19.73 -4.89 -19.84
C VAL A 236 20.70 -5.84 -19.14
N LEU A 237 20.45 -6.20 -17.88
CA LEU A 237 21.28 -7.16 -17.14
C LEU A 237 21.23 -8.56 -17.77
N LEU A 238 20.05 -8.99 -18.22
CA LEU A 238 19.85 -10.29 -18.85
C LEU A 238 20.51 -10.38 -20.24
N ILE A 239 20.44 -9.31 -21.04
CA ILE A 239 21.12 -9.22 -22.35
C ILE A 239 22.64 -9.36 -22.20
N ARG A 240 23.21 -8.82 -21.12
CA ARG A 240 24.66 -8.87 -20.86
C ARG A 240 25.14 -10.20 -20.26
N ALA A 241 24.24 -11.07 -19.83
CA ALA A 241 24.58 -12.28 -19.10
C ALA A 241 24.69 -13.52 -20.01
N ARG A 242 25.11 -14.66 -19.43
CA ARG A 242 25.19 -15.95 -20.14
C ARG A 242 23.80 -16.40 -20.62
N ARG A 243 23.71 -16.79 -21.89
CA ARG A 243 22.44 -16.98 -22.63
C ARG A 243 21.46 -17.96 -21.96
N ASP A 244 21.91 -19.09 -21.46
CA ASP A 244 21.04 -20.15 -20.95
C ASP A 244 20.32 -19.76 -19.65
N ARG A 245 21.05 -19.26 -18.65
CA ARG A 245 20.47 -18.84 -17.36
C ARG A 245 19.68 -17.54 -17.49
N ALA A 246 20.13 -16.64 -18.37
CA ALA A 246 19.42 -15.40 -18.65
C ALA A 246 18.04 -15.66 -19.26
N VAL A 247 17.93 -16.61 -20.21
CA VAL A 247 16.64 -16.97 -20.81
C VAL A 247 15.67 -17.50 -19.77
N VAL A 248 16.12 -18.39 -18.88
CA VAL A 248 15.23 -18.95 -17.84
C VAL A 248 14.78 -17.87 -16.84
N ALA A 249 15.70 -17.02 -16.38
CA ALA A 249 15.36 -15.91 -15.48
C ALA A 249 14.40 -14.91 -16.15
N PHE A 250 14.63 -14.61 -17.43
CA PHE A 250 13.75 -13.76 -18.24
C PHE A 250 12.34 -14.34 -18.36
N VAL A 251 12.24 -15.61 -18.79
CA VAL A 251 10.93 -16.27 -18.98
C VAL A 251 10.15 -16.29 -17.67
N ILE A 252 10.76 -16.70 -16.55
CA ILE A 252 10.08 -16.69 -15.25
C ILE A 252 9.70 -15.26 -14.84
N GLY A 253 10.63 -14.32 -14.98
CA GLY A 253 10.44 -12.92 -14.58
C GLY A 253 9.33 -12.21 -15.37
N ALA A 254 9.20 -12.51 -16.66
CA ALA A 254 8.15 -11.97 -17.51
C ALA A 254 6.81 -12.70 -17.35
N LEU A 255 6.84 -14.04 -17.20
CA LEU A 255 5.63 -14.86 -17.15
C LEU A 255 4.82 -14.62 -15.88
N LEU A 256 5.45 -14.38 -14.73
CA LEU A 256 4.72 -14.26 -13.47
C LEU A 256 3.78 -13.04 -13.40
N PRO A 257 4.23 -11.80 -13.70
CA PRO A 257 3.31 -10.67 -13.80
C PRO A 257 2.20 -10.90 -14.83
N ILE A 258 2.53 -11.47 -15.99
CA ILE A 258 1.56 -11.74 -17.05
C ILE A 258 0.51 -12.75 -16.54
N LEU A 259 0.93 -13.89 -16.01
CA LEU A 259 0.03 -14.97 -15.61
C LEU A 259 -0.92 -14.54 -14.50
N PHE A 260 -0.42 -13.81 -13.50
CA PHE A 260 -1.19 -13.49 -12.31
C PHE A 260 -1.90 -12.13 -12.38
N ALA A 261 -1.27 -11.10 -12.96
CA ALA A 261 -1.85 -9.76 -13.00
C ALA A 261 -2.65 -9.48 -14.27
N ALA A 262 -2.39 -10.15 -15.41
CA ALA A 262 -3.08 -9.83 -16.66
C ALA A 262 -4.61 -9.93 -16.59
N PRO A 263 -5.23 -10.95 -15.95
CA PRO A 263 -6.70 -10.99 -15.85
C PRO A 263 -7.29 -9.73 -15.21
N PHE A 264 -6.62 -9.22 -14.17
CA PHE A 264 -7.05 -8.01 -13.47
C PHE A 264 -6.72 -6.74 -14.27
N VAL A 265 -5.54 -6.65 -14.84
CA VAL A 265 -5.12 -5.49 -15.65
C VAL A 265 -5.98 -5.35 -16.90
N LEU A 266 -6.24 -6.44 -17.62
CA LEU A 266 -7.07 -6.43 -18.82
C LEU A 266 -8.54 -6.13 -18.51
N GLY A 267 -9.08 -6.72 -17.44
CA GLY A 267 -10.44 -6.41 -16.98
C GLY A 267 -10.59 -4.95 -16.57
N GLN A 268 -9.60 -4.39 -15.88
CA GLN A 268 -9.59 -2.98 -15.53
C GLN A 268 -9.47 -2.08 -16.76
N GLN A 269 -8.61 -2.44 -17.72
CA GLN A 269 -8.44 -1.70 -18.97
C GLN A 269 -9.74 -1.65 -19.78
N ALA A 270 -10.46 -2.76 -19.90
CA ALA A 270 -11.71 -2.81 -20.66
C ALA A 270 -12.77 -1.77 -20.21
N ALA A 271 -12.75 -1.36 -18.95
CA ALA A 271 -13.67 -0.37 -18.39
C ALA A 271 -13.04 1.03 -18.20
N THR A 272 -11.74 1.19 -18.44
CA THR A 272 -11.01 2.44 -18.15
C THR A 272 -10.09 2.93 -19.27
N ASP A 273 -10.05 2.28 -20.44
CA ASP A 273 -9.07 2.59 -21.50
C ASP A 273 -9.22 4.03 -22.04
N ASP A 274 -10.46 4.51 -22.14
CA ASP A 274 -10.78 5.87 -22.60
C ASP A 274 -10.72 6.92 -21.47
N LEU A 275 -10.46 6.50 -20.23
CA LEU A 275 -10.43 7.40 -19.08
C LEU A 275 -9.01 7.89 -18.80
N SER A 276 -8.85 9.21 -18.76
CA SER A 276 -7.62 9.85 -18.29
C SER A 276 -7.93 11.04 -17.38
N TRP A 277 -7.06 11.30 -16.41
CA TRP A 277 -7.23 12.45 -15.51
C TRP A 277 -6.96 13.75 -16.24
N ALA A 278 -7.71 14.81 -15.95
CA ALA A 278 -7.39 16.15 -16.45
C ALA A 278 -5.95 16.55 -16.06
N VAL A 279 -5.27 17.25 -16.95
CA VAL A 279 -3.88 17.70 -16.76
C VAL A 279 -3.76 18.51 -15.48
N GLU A 280 -4.72 19.39 -15.23
CA GLU A 280 -4.80 20.27 -14.07
C GLU A 280 -4.92 19.47 -12.76
N THR A 281 -5.65 18.35 -12.78
CA THR A 281 -5.77 17.47 -11.60
C THR A 281 -4.47 16.73 -11.32
N VAL A 282 -3.73 16.34 -12.36
CA VAL A 282 -2.42 15.68 -12.19
C VAL A 282 -1.36 16.68 -11.72
N GLU A 283 -1.37 17.89 -12.27
CA GLU A 283 -0.49 18.98 -11.86
C GLU A 283 -0.77 19.43 -10.42
N SER A 284 -2.04 19.52 -10.00
CA SER A 284 -2.39 19.86 -8.61
C SER A 284 -2.00 18.78 -7.60
N ASN A 285 -1.90 17.51 -8.03
CA ASN A 285 -1.44 16.38 -7.22
C ASN A 285 0.04 16.00 -7.52
N SER A 286 0.80 16.91 -8.11
CA SER A 286 2.24 16.77 -8.26
C SER A 286 2.95 17.39 -7.05
N ALA A 287 4.07 16.81 -6.63
CA ALA A 287 4.82 17.35 -5.49
C ALA A 287 5.55 18.65 -5.87
N ALA A 288 5.62 19.59 -4.94
CA ALA A 288 6.59 20.67 -4.96
C ALA A 288 7.89 20.25 -4.28
N LEU A 289 8.99 20.93 -4.60
CA LEU A 289 10.29 20.68 -3.94
C LEU A 289 10.24 20.94 -2.43
N ALA A 290 9.38 21.86 -1.98
CA ALA A 290 9.19 22.18 -0.58
C ALA A 290 8.51 21.01 0.18
N ASP A 291 7.61 20.27 -0.46
CA ASP A 291 6.89 19.13 0.14
C ASP A 291 7.86 18.04 0.58
N LEU A 292 8.97 17.88 -0.15
CA LEU A 292 10.01 16.90 0.11
C LEU A 292 10.75 17.13 1.42
N VAL A 293 10.64 18.30 2.05
CA VAL A 293 11.26 18.63 3.34
C VAL A 293 10.22 18.93 4.43
N GLN A 294 8.94 18.79 4.12
CA GLN A 294 7.86 19.00 5.07
C GLN A 294 7.40 17.70 5.70
N LEU A 295 7.07 17.77 6.97
CA LEU A 295 6.60 16.63 7.75
C LEU A 295 5.18 16.90 8.23
N ASP A 296 4.35 15.85 8.22
CA ASP A 296 2.97 15.92 8.68
C ASP A 296 2.90 16.42 10.14
N ASP A 297 1.96 17.32 10.43
CA ASP A 297 1.84 17.99 11.73
C ASP A 297 1.28 17.05 12.83
N GLN A 298 0.74 15.90 12.43
CA GLN A 298 0.40 14.79 13.31
C GLN A 298 1.63 13.97 13.73
N LEU A 299 2.81 14.21 13.16
CA LEU A 299 4.08 13.62 13.60
C LEU A 299 4.82 14.56 14.57
N GLN A 300 5.61 14.03 15.50
CA GLN A 300 6.28 14.87 16.51
C GLN A 300 7.20 15.93 15.88
N GLY A 301 7.96 15.56 14.84
CA GLY A 301 8.87 16.46 14.15
C GLY A 301 8.16 17.60 13.41
N GLY A 302 6.95 17.36 12.90
CA GLY A 302 6.22 18.31 12.05
C GLY A 302 5.85 19.62 12.75
N ARG A 303 5.77 19.65 14.09
CA ARG A 303 5.50 20.88 14.87
C ARG A 303 6.71 21.47 15.57
N VAL A 304 7.82 20.73 15.62
CA VAL A 304 9.01 21.15 16.37
C VAL A 304 10.11 21.63 15.45
N LEU A 305 10.27 21.01 14.28
CA LEU A 305 11.31 21.35 13.32
C LEU A 305 10.87 22.56 12.47
N PRO A 306 11.50 23.74 12.59
CA PRO A 306 11.01 24.96 11.92
C PRO A 306 11.00 24.85 10.39
N TRP A 307 11.98 24.14 9.83
CA TRP A 307 12.10 23.93 8.38
C TRP A 307 11.04 22.96 7.82
N ALA A 308 10.47 22.09 8.66
CA ALA A 308 9.44 21.14 8.26
C ALA A 308 8.02 21.74 8.28
N GLN A 309 7.86 22.96 8.80
CA GLN A 309 6.59 23.67 8.96
C GLN A 309 6.28 24.67 7.85
N ASN A 310 7.25 24.94 6.97
CA ASN A 310 7.08 25.91 5.91
C ASN A 310 5.88 25.53 5.04
N ASP A 311 5.03 26.49 4.72
CA ASP A 311 3.91 26.27 3.80
C ASP A 311 4.45 26.21 2.36
N SER A 312 4.22 25.09 1.66
CA SER A 312 4.56 24.93 0.24
C SER A 312 3.46 25.47 -0.68
N GLY A 313 2.29 25.82 -0.12
CA GLY A 313 1.09 26.08 -0.91
C GLY A 313 0.45 24.80 -1.48
N THR A 314 0.97 23.62 -1.13
CA THR A 314 0.36 22.32 -1.43
C THR A 314 -0.01 21.61 -0.11
N PRO A 315 -0.98 20.69 -0.12
CA PRO A 315 -1.33 19.92 1.07
C PRO A 315 -0.31 18.81 1.40
N GLU A 316 0.65 18.54 0.52
CA GLU A 316 1.48 17.33 0.59
C GLU A 316 2.68 17.48 1.54
N ARG A 317 2.88 16.46 2.39
CA ARG A 317 3.97 16.42 3.39
C ARG A 317 4.80 15.15 3.17
N LEU A 318 5.90 15.26 2.42
CA LEU A 318 6.58 14.11 1.80
C LEU A 318 7.98 13.83 2.38
N TRP A 319 8.37 14.48 3.48
CA TRP A 319 9.65 14.20 4.13
C TRP A 319 9.72 12.73 4.55
N PRO A 320 10.72 11.97 4.08
CA PRO A 320 10.77 10.53 4.30
C PRO A 320 11.42 10.14 5.64
N GLY A 321 11.83 11.12 6.47
CA GLY A 321 12.43 10.92 7.79
C GLY A 321 13.95 10.97 7.80
N ALA A 322 14.56 11.61 8.80
CA ALA A 322 16.00 11.84 8.84
C ALA A 322 16.82 10.55 8.99
N LEU A 323 16.28 9.51 9.67
CA LEU A 323 16.96 8.21 9.74
C LEU A 323 17.06 7.54 8.38
N LEU A 324 15.98 7.54 7.61
CA LEU A 324 15.95 6.91 6.30
C LEU A 324 16.91 7.64 5.34
N VAL A 325 16.86 8.97 5.30
CA VAL A 325 17.75 9.78 4.46
C VAL A 325 19.20 9.66 4.93
N GLY A 326 19.49 9.94 6.20
CA GLY A 326 20.85 9.99 6.73
C GLY A 326 21.57 8.65 6.67
N LEU A 327 20.95 7.58 7.17
CA LEU A 327 21.54 6.24 7.12
C LEU A 327 21.48 5.66 5.71
N GLY A 328 20.42 5.92 4.95
CA GLY A 328 20.31 5.48 3.56
C GLY A 328 21.41 6.05 2.67
N LEU A 329 21.68 7.36 2.75
CA LEU A 329 22.77 8.00 2.02
C LEU A 329 24.16 7.51 2.48
N LEU A 330 24.36 7.33 3.79
CA LEU A 330 25.59 6.76 4.32
C LEU A 330 25.81 5.32 3.81
N GLY A 331 24.73 4.54 3.75
CA GLY A 331 24.71 3.20 3.18
C GLY A 331 24.97 3.18 1.68
N LEU A 332 24.42 4.16 0.94
CA LEU A 332 24.69 4.33 -0.50
C LEU A 332 26.17 4.59 -0.76
N VAL A 333 26.79 5.46 0.03
CA VAL A 333 28.23 5.73 -0.04
C VAL A 333 29.04 4.47 0.25
N GLU A 334 28.69 3.71 1.30
CA GLU A 334 29.35 2.45 1.63
C GLU A 334 29.18 1.41 0.52
N ALA A 335 27.98 1.28 -0.05
CA ALA A 335 27.66 0.33 -1.12
C ALA A 335 28.42 0.67 -2.42
N ARG A 336 28.61 1.96 -2.74
CA ARG A 336 29.41 2.41 -3.90
C ARG A 336 30.90 2.12 -3.75
N ARG A 337 31.42 2.12 -2.52
CA ARG A 337 32.85 1.86 -2.24
C ARG A 337 33.23 0.40 -2.37
N ARG A 338 32.27 -0.53 -2.19
CA ARG A 338 32.51 -1.96 -2.29
C ARG A 338 32.20 -2.44 -3.71
N THR A 339 33.18 -3.06 -4.37
CA THR A 339 33.01 -3.59 -5.74
C THR A 339 31.80 -4.50 -5.88
N ALA A 340 31.55 -5.37 -4.89
CA ALA A 340 30.45 -6.33 -4.88
C ALA A 340 29.05 -5.69 -4.87
N THR A 341 28.90 -4.47 -4.34
CA THR A 341 27.58 -3.80 -4.19
C THR A 341 27.45 -2.54 -5.03
N ARG A 342 28.45 -2.21 -5.85
CA ARG A 342 28.46 -0.98 -6.65
C ARG A 342 27.31 -0.94 -7.66
N ALA A 343 27.02 -2.07 -8.31
CA ALA A 343 25.88 -2.20 -9.22
C ALA A 343 24.54 -2.00 -8.49
N ALA A 344 24.40 -2.59 -7.29
CA ALA A 344 23.22 -2.40 -6.46
C ALA A 344 23.01 -0.95 -6.05
N ALA A 345 24.08 -0.25 -5.68
CA ALA A 345 24.02 1.18 -5.35
C ALA A 345 23.60 2.04 -6.55
N LEU A 346 23.98 1.67 -7.77
CA LEU A 346 23.54 2.34 -8.99
C LEU A 346 22.04 2.09 -9.23
N ILE A 347 21.59 0.83 -9.16
CA ILE A 347 20.19 0.44 -9.37
C ILE A 347 19.28 1.15 -8.35
N LEU A 348 19.60 1.07 -7.06
CA LEU A 348 18.84 1.74 -6.01
C LEU A 348 18.87 3.28 -6.18
N GLY A 349 20.00 3.83 -6.62
CA GLY A 349 20.11 5.25 -6.96
C GLY A 349 19.18 5.65 -8.12
N ILE A 350 19.07 4.83 -9.16
CA ILE A 350 18.14 5.04 -10.29
C ILE A 350 16.69 4.96 -9.81
N VAL A 351 16.34 3.97 -8.99
CA VAL A 351 14.97 3.84 -8.43
C VAL A 351 14.61 5.05 -7.57
N ALA A 352 15.50 5.49 -6.69
CA ALA A 352 15.29 6.69 -5.86
C ALA A 352 15.12 7.94 -6.73
N LEU A 353 15.97 8.12 -7.75
CA LEU A 353 15.93 9.28 -8.64
C LEU A 353 14.66 9.28 -9.50
N PHE A 354 14.24 8.11 -10.01
CA PHE A 354 13.00 7.95 -10.76
C PHE A 354 11.79 8.30 -9.89
N GLY A 355 11.75 7.82 -8.64
CA GLY A 355 10.72 8.18 -7.67
C GLY A 355 10.65 9.67 -7.39
N LEU A 356 11.80 10.29 -7.12
CA LEU A 356 11.92 11.70 -6.78
C LEU A 356 11.55 12.63 -7.95
N ILE A 357 12.04 12.35 -9.16
CA ILE A 357 11.71 13.15 -10.35
C ILE A 357 10.24 12.91 -10.73
N GLY A 358 9.80 11.65 -10.70
CA GLY A 358 8.42 11.29 -10.98
C GLY A 358 7.42 11.90 -10.01
N SER A 359 7.78 12.05 -8.73
CA SER A 359 6.89 12.66 -7.73
C SER A 359 6.59 14.13 -8.00
N LEU A 360 7.53 14.85 -8.61
CA LEU A 360 7.31 16.23 -9.06
C LEU A 360 6.34 16.34 -10.23
N GLY A 361 5.94 15.20 -10.83
CA GLY A 361 4.87 15.11 -11.81
C GLY A 361 4.97 16.14 -12.92
N LEU A 362 3.85 16.83 -13.18
CA LEU A 362 3.77 17.87 -14.19
C LEU A 362 4.29 19.24 -13.72
N SER A 363 4.55 19.41 -12.42
CA SER A 363 5.14 20.63 -11.86
C SER A 363 6.62 20.80 -12.21
N LEU A 364 7.32 19.72 -12.58
CA LEU A 364 8.70 19.81 -13.06
C LEU A 364 8.74 20.21 -14.54
N ASP A 365 9.15 21.44 -14.80
CA ASP A 365 9.38 21.98 -16.14
C ASP A 365 10.86 22.40 -16.30
N ILE A 366 11.56 21.79 -17.25
CA ILE A 366 12.95 22.08 -17.57
C ILE A 366 12.99 22.68 -18.98
N ALA A 367 12.96 24.01 -19.07
CA ALA A 367 13.02 24.73 -20.35
C ALA A 367 11.94 24.29 -21.35
N GLY A 368 10.71 24.07 -20.88
CA GLY A 368 9.56 23.62 -21.68
C GLY A 368 9.42 22.09 -21.75
N PHE A 369 10.37 21.34 -21.19
CA PHE A 369 10.31 19.88 -21.14
C PHE A 369 9.77 19.41 -19.79
N ARG A 370 8.63 18.67 -19.82
CA ARG A 370 8.01 18.04 -18.65
C ARG A 370 8.22 16.52 -18.69
N PRO A 371 9.18 15.95 -17.95
CA PRO A 371 9.52 14.52 -18.06
C PRO A 371 8.34 13.58 -17.78
N TYR A 372 7.48 13.93 -16.82
CA TYR A 372 6.32 13.12 -16.46
C TYR A 372 5.28 13.04 -17.59
N ALA A 373 5.16 14.07 -18.43
CA ALA A 373 4.25 14.06 -19.58
C ALA A 373 4.59 12.92 -20.55
N LEU A 374 5.88 12.62 -20.76
CA LEU A 374 6.28 11.48 -21.60
C LEU A 374 5.78 10.14 -21.05
N LEU A 375 5.86 9.95 -19.73
CA LEU A 375 5.34 8.73 -19.12
C LEU A 375 3.83 8.66 -19.32
N ARG A 376 3.14 9.75 -18.97
CA ARG A 376 1.70 9.89 -19.09
C ARG A 376 1.17 9.60 -20.50
N ASP A 377 1.83 10.14 -21.52
CA ASP A 377 1.34 10.13 -22.90
C ASP A 377 1.75 8.88 -23.68
N TYR A 378 2.90 8.26 -23.35
CA TYR A 378 3.48 7.17 -24.14
C TYR A 378 3.65 5.84 -23.40
N VAL A 379 3.57 5.81 -22.07
CA VAL A 379 3.71 4.57 -21.30
C VAL A 379 2.33 4.10 -20.83
N PRO A 380 1.84 2.92 -21.30
CA PRO A 380 0.52 2.42 -20.94
C PRO A 380 0.29 2.40 -19.42
N GLY A 381 -0.87 2.90 -19.00
CA GLY A 381 -1.26 2.99 -17.60
C GLY A 381 -0.94 4.31 -16.89
N TRP A 382 0.07 5.06 -17.33
CA TRP A 382 0.47 6.30 -16.65
C TRP A 382 -0.53 7.44 -16.80
N GLY A 383 -1.30 7.48 -17.90
CA GLY A 383 -2.42 8.42 -18.08
C GLY A 383 -3.53 8.31 -17.01
N ARG A 384 -3.62 7.14 -16.35
CA ARG A 384 -4.62 6.83 -15.33
C ARG A 384 -4.16 7.20 -13.91
N LEU A 385 -2.90 7.59 -13.72
CA LEU A 385 -2.38 8.00 -12.42
C LEU A 385 -2.73 9.46 -12.13
N ARG A 386 -3.53 9.68 -11.08
CA ARG A 386 -3.94 11.02 -10.63
C ARG A 386 -2.87 11.74 -9.82
N SER A 387 -2.15 11.01 -8.97
CA SER A 387 -1.33 11.59 -7.89
C SER A 387 0.14 11.23 -8.05
N PRO A 388 0.90 11.94 -8.90
CA PRO A 388 2.34 11.72 -9.07
C PRO A 388 3.13 11.77 -7.76
N PHE A 389 2.76 12.64 -6.81
CA PHE A 389 3.49 12.80 -5.54
C PHE A 389 3.79 11.48 -4.82
N ARG A 390 2.90 10.48 -4.95
CA ARG A 390 3.04 9.15 -4.33
C ARG A 390 4.26 8.37 -4.82
N LEU A 391 4.85 8.71 -5.98
CA LEU A 391 6.10 8.11 -6.47
C LEU A 391 7.28 8.32 -5.51
N VAL A 392 7.19 9.27 -4.57
CA VAL A 392 8.19 9.45 -3.51
C VAL A 392 8.39 8.18 -2.67
N VAL A 393 7.40 7.27 -2.63
CA VAL A 393 7.53 5.97 -1.97
C VAL A 393 8.72 5.15 -2.49
N LEU A 394 9.12 5.34 -3.76
CA LEU A 394 10.28 4.66 -4.32
C LEU A 394 11.59 5.13 -3.69
N VAL A 395 11.64 6.34 -3.14
CA VAL A 395 12.78 6.81 -2.33
C VAL A 395 12.89 5.98 -1.05
N THR A 396 11.77 5.75 -0.37
CA THR A 396 11.69 4.87 0.81
C THR A 396 12.11 3.45 0.48
N ILE A 397 11.62 2.89 -0.63
CA ILE A 397 11.96 1.54 -1.08
C ILE A 397 13.44 1.43 -1.48
N ALA A 398 14.01 2.44 -2.12
CA ALA A 398 15.40 2.42 -2.55
C ALA A 398 16.40 2.64 -1.40
N LEU A 399 16.13 3.59 -0.51
CA LEU A 399 17.01 3.93 0.61
C LEU A 399 16.83 3.00 1.81
N GLY A 400 15.64 2.44 2.02
CA GLY A 400 15.31 1.58 3.15
C GLY A 400 16.34 0.46 3.39
N PRO A 401 16.69 -0.37 2.40
CA PRO A 401 17.68 -1.43 2.57
C PRO A 401 19.10 -0.90 2.83
N LEU A 402 19.44 0.29 2.29
CA LEU A 402 20.74 0.93 2.48
C LEU A 402 20.93 1.43 3.93
N VAL A 403 19.84 1.71 4.66
CA VAL A 403 19.88 2.05 6.09
C VAL A 403 20.70 1.04 6.88
N GLY A 404 20.62 -0.26 6.54
CA GLY A 404 21.38 -1.29 7.26
C GLY A 404 22.89 -1.16 7.11
N LEU A 405 23.36 -0.84 5.89
CA LEU A 405 24.78 -0.55 5.64
C LEU A 405 25.22 0.76 6.28
N GLY A 406 24.35 1.78 6.24
CA GLY A 406 24.59 3.06 6.89
C GLY A 406 24.73 2.90 8.40
N PHE A 407 23.81 2.14 9.02
CA PHE A 407 23.85 1.79 10.43
C PHE A 407 25.16 1.09 10.80
N ASP A 408 25.57 0.06 10.06
CA ASP A 408 26.81 -0.67 10.35
C ASP A 408 28.05 0.23 10.21
N ARG A 409 28.04 1.12 9.23
CA ARG A 409 29.11 2.11 9.05
C ARG A 409 29.15 3.09 10.23
N LEU A 410 28.01 3.66 10.61
CA LEU A 410 27.91 4.59 11.74
C LEU A 410 28.30 3.91 13.06
N ALA A 411 27.79 2.71 13.31
CA ALA A 411 28.08 1.93 14.50
C ALA A 411 29.57 1.58 14.61
N ARG A 412 30.23 1.20 13.51
CA ARG A 412 31.69 0.97 13.48
C ARG A 412 32.48 2.23 13.83
N THR A 413 32.08 3.39 13.28
CA THR A 413 32.75 4.67 13.54
C THR A 413 32.56 5.12 14.99
N LEU A 414 31.34 5.08 15.50
CA LEU A 414 31.04 5.58 16.85
C LEU A 414 31.56 4.62 17.93
N ARG A 415 31.45 3.31 17.74
CA ARG A 415 31.83 2.29 18.75
C ARG A 415 33.30 1.87 18.66
N ALA A 416 34.19 2.78 18.25
CA ALA A 416 35.63 2.54 18.27
C ALA A 416 36.09 2.10 19.68
N PRO A 417 37.11 1.22 19.80
CA PRO A 417 37.50 0.63 21.09
C PRO A 417 37.76 1.64 22.20
N SER A 418 38.33 2.80 21.86
CA SER A 418 38.66 3.88 22.79
C SER A 418 37.45 4.59 23.42
N HIS A 419 36.27 4.58 22.78
CA HIS A 419 35.08 5.34 23.23
C HIS A 419 33.78 4.54 23.14
N ARG A 420 33.84 3.21 23.21
CA ARG A 420 32.71 2.31 22.95
C ARG A 420 31.42 2.65 23.71
N ARG A 421 31.50 3.08 24.98
CA ARG A 421 30.33 3.47 25.79
C ARG A 421 29.68 4.75 25.27
N VAL A 422 30.47 5.80 25.08
CA VAL A 422 30.01 7.10 24.54
C VAL A 422 29.44 6.93 23.13
N GLY A 423 30.12 6.18 22.28
CA GLY A 423 29.64 5.89 20.93
C GLY A 423 28.37 5.06 20.88
N THR A 424 28.16 4.17 21.85
CA THR A 424 26.90 3.41 21.98
C THR A 424 25.77 4.34 22.39
N ALA A 425 25.98 5.21 23.37
CA ALA A 425 25.01 6.22 23.76
C ALA A 425 24.64 7.12 22.57
N ALA A 426 25.64 7.66 21.86
CA ALA A 426 25.41 8.49 20.68
C ALA A 426 24.60 7.77 19.59
N LEU A 427 24.90 6.50 19.30
CA LEU A 427 24.13 5.72 18.33
C LEU A 427 22.67 5.50 18.77
N VAL A 428 22.45 5.19 20.05
CA VAL A 428 21.09 5.05 20.60
C VAL A 428 20.36 6.38 20.52
N THR A 429 21.01 7.49 20.86
CA THR A 429 20.42 8.84 20.74
C THR A 429 20.00 9.13 19.30
N VAL A 430 20.86 8.85 18.30
CA VAL A 430 20.50 9.05 16.88
C VAL A 430 19.25 8.24 16.51
N LEU A 431 19.19 6.97 16.91
CA LEU A 431 18.02 6.12 16.65
C LEU A 431 16.76 6.61 17.36
N VAL A 432 16.87 7.00 18.63
CA VAL A 432 15.73 7.46 19.44
C VAL A 432 15.20 8.80 18.92
N VAL A 433 16.08 9.77 18.65
CA VAL A 433 15.68 11.08 18.11
C VAL A 433 15.05 10.94 16.74
N GLY A 434 15.64 10.10 15.89
CA GLY A 434 15.10 9.85 14.56
C GLY A 434 13.81 9.04 14.54
N ALA A 435 13.61 8.11 15.49
CA ALA A 435 12.33 7.44 15.67
C ALA A 435 11.27 8.39 16.25
N TRP A 436 11.67 9.28 17.17
CA TRP A 436 10.80 10.30 17.73
C TRP A 436 10.33 11.29 16.67
N GLU A 437 11.21 11.76 15.78
CA GLU A 437 10.88 12.68 14.67
C GLU A 437 9.63 12.26 13.90
N VAL A 438 9.56 10.97 13.54
CA VAL A 438 8.50 10.40 12.71
C VAL A 438 7.41 9.72 13.56
N TRP A 439 7.46 9.83 14.88
CA TRP A 439 6.50 9.17 15.74
C TRP A 439 5.13 9.87 15.64
N PRO A 440 4.01 9.13 15.50
CA PRO A 440 2.68 9.74 15.49
C PRO A 440 2.32 10.33 16.86
N ARG A 441 1.78 11.55 16.88
CA ARG A 441 1.25 12.21 18.09
C ARG A 441 -0.08 11.59 18.51
N GLN A 442 -0.90 11.28 17.51
CA GLN A 442 -2.16 10.58 17.67
C GLN A 442 -2.15 9.39 16.71
N ARG A 443 -2.88 8.33 17.07
CA ARG A 443 -3.12 7.16 16.22
C ARG A 443 -4.63 6.99 16.11
N PRO A 444 -5.29 7.92 15.41
CA PRO A 444 -6.74 7.93 15.32
C PRO A 444 -7.23 6.67 14.62
N LEU A 445 -8.31 6.12 15.17
CA LEU A 445 -9.08 5.08 14.54
C LEU A 445 -10.35 5.71 13.95
N VAL A 446 -10.87 5.09 12.90
CA VAL A 446 -12.21 5.33 12.37
C VAL A 446 -13.10 4.25 12.91
N ASP A 447 -14.17 4.63 13.60
CA ASP A 447 -15.20 3.70 14.03
C ASP A 447 -15.95 3.19 12.80
N VAL A 448 -16.12 1.88 12.72
CA VAL A 448 -16.84 1.22 11.64
C VAL A 448 -18.28 1.00 12.11
N PRO A 449 -19.28 1.58 11.43
CA PRO A 449 -20.68 1.38 11.81
C PRO A 449 -21.08 -0.08 11.61
N ASP A 450 -21.85 -0.62 12.56
CA ASP A 450 -22.49 -1.93 12.41
C ASP A 450 -23.75 -1.78 11.54
N VAL A 451 -23.52 -1.71 10.22
CA VAL A 451 -24.59 -1.45 9.24
C VAL A 451 -25.71 -2.48 9.28
N ALA A 452 -25.45 -3.70 9.71
CA ALA A 452 -26.45 -4.76 9.84
C ALA A 452 -27.49 -4.47 10.95
N THR A 453 -27.17 -3.59 11.90
CA THR A 453 -28.09 -3.19 12.99
C THR A 453 -29.00 -2.03 12.62
N LEU A 454 -28.79 -1.41 11.44
CA LEU A 454 -29.62 -0.29 10.98
C LEU A 454 -30.96 -0.81 10.47
N ASP A 455 -32.07 -0.23 10.95
CA ASP A 455 -33.43 -0.68 10.63
C ASP A 455 -33.69 -0.75 9.10
N TRP A 456 -33.21 0.24 8.36
CA TRP A 456 -33.38 0.32 6.91
C TRP A 456 -32.57 -0.75 6.16
N VAL A 457 -31.39 -1.12 6.66
CA VAL A 457 -30.56 -2.19 6.07
C VAL A 457 -31.22 -3.53 6.32
N ALA A 458 -31.64 -3.79 7.56
CA ALA A 458 -32.36 -5.01 7.91
C ALA A 458 -33.67 -5.16 7.13
N PHE A 459 -34.38 -4.06 6.87
CA PHE A 459 -35.56 -4.07 6.00
C PHE A 459 -35.22 -4.49 4.57
N LEU A 460 -34.25 -3.82 3.92
CA LEU A 460 -33.86 -4.12 2.53
C LEU A 460 -33.26 -5.52 2.37
N ASP A 461 -32.54 -6.04 3.37
CA ASP A 461 -32.01 -7.41 3.33
C ASP A 461 -33.14 -8.46 3.21
N ASN A 462 -34.31 -8.18 3.79
CA ASN A 462 -35.51 -9.02 3.71
C ASN A 462 -36.36 -8.79 2.45
N VAL A 463 -36.00 -7.82 1.60
CA VAL A 463 -36.67 -7.60 0.32
C VAL A 463 -36.04 -8.50 -0.74
N ASP A 464 -36.87 -9.29 -1.43
CA ASP A 464 -36.40 -10.26 -2.43
C ASP A 464 -36.03 -9.63 -3.77
N ASP A 465 -36.64 -8.48 -4.11
CA ASP A 465 -36.20 -7.72 -5.28
C ASP A 465 -34.77 -7.19 -5.05
N ARG A 466 -34.02 -7.02 -6.12
CA ARG A 466 -32.67 -6.42 -6.06
C ARG A 466 -32.66 -5.12 -6.85
N ASP A 467 -33.78 -4.40 -6.74
CA ASP A 467 -33.97 -3.15 -7.47
C ASP A 467 -32.98 -2.10 -6.93
N PRO A 468 -32.45 -1.23 -7.81
CA PRO A 468 -31.56 -0.15 -7.43
C PRO A 468 -32.13 0.77 -6.35
N ILE A 469 -31.26 1.29 -5.50
CA ILE A 469 -31.62 2.22 -4.43
C ILE A 469 -31.00 3.61 -4.62
N ALA A 470 -31.68 4.61 -4.07
CA ALA A 470 -31.21 5.98 -3.98
C ALA A 470 -31.21 6.47 -2.52
N HIS A 471 -30.14 7.13 -2.11
CA HIS A 471 -30.04 7.79 -0.81
C HIS A 471 -30.29 9.29 -0.96
N VAL A 472 -31.16 9.85 -0.14
CA VAL A 472 -31.49 11.28 -0.12
C VAL A 472 -31.35 11.84 1.32
N PRO A 473 -30.50 12.85 1.56
CA PRO A 473 -29.59 13.47 0.61
C PRO A 473 -28.45 12.52 0.15
N GLY A 474 -28.05 12.65 -1.11
CA GLY A 474 -26.78 12.11 -1.58
C GLY A 474 -25.57 12.94 -1.11
N ALA A 475 -24.35 12.55 -1.52
CA ALA A 475 -23.13 13.29 -1.21
C ALA A 475 -23.24 14.79 -1.52
N ALA A 476 -22.64 15.65 -0.69
CA ALA A 476 -22.83 17.09 -0.84
C ALA A 476 -22.35 17.63 -2.22
N PRO A 477 -22.98 18.70 -2.77
CA PRO A 477 -22.70 19.18 -4.12
C PRO A 477 -21.26 19.66 -4.36
N ARG A 478 -20.50 20.01 -3.30
CA ARG A 478 -19.12 20.47 -3.43
C ARG A 478 -18.15 19.35 -3.85
N GLY A 479 -18.48 18.08 -3.58
CA GLY A 479 -17.73 16.92 -4.03
C GLY A 479 -16.33 16.79 -3.47
N ARG A 480 -16.10 17.33 -2.27
CA ARG A 480 -14.86 17.11 -1.53
C ARG A 480 -14.88 15.70 -0.95
N THR A 481 -13.72 15.12 -0.69
CA THR A 481 -13.63 13.76 -0.13
C THR A 481 -14.44 13.58 1.16
N GLY A 482 -14.45 14.58 2.06
CA GLY A 482 -15.25 14.54 3.28
C GLY A 482 -16.77 14.55 3.06
N ASP A 483 -17.24 15.05 1.91
CA ASP A 483 -18.67 15.10 1.58
C ASP A 483 -19.27 13.71 1.28
N PHE A 484 -18.43 12.69 1.14
CA PHE A 484 -18.81 11.31 0.82
C PHE A 484 -18.78 10.36 2.02
N GLU A 485 -18.57 10.85 3.25
CA GLU A 485 -18.47 9.98 4.43
C GLU A 485 -19.74 9.12 4.61
N GLY A 486 -20.93 9.74 4.54
CA GLY A 486 -22.21 9.01 4.56
C GLY A 486 -22.36 8.06 3.38
N THR A 487 -22.01 8.49 2.16
CA THR A 487 -22.08 7.64 0.96
C THR A 487 -21.23 6.37 1.09
N VAL A 488 -20.06 6.44 1.72
CA VAL A 488 -19.21 5.26 1.90
C VAL A 488 -19.77 4.34 3.00
N VAL A 489 -20.45 4.88 4.02
CA VAL A 489 -21.21 4.06 4.97
C VAL A 489 -22.36 3.33 4.26
N ASP A 490 -23.06 4.00 3.37
CA ASP A 490 -24.11 3.40 2.53
C ASP A 490 -23.53 2.30 1.63
N MET A 491 -22.36 2.53 1.04
CA MET A 491 -21.65 1.50 0.27
C MET A 491 -21.31 0.28 1.12
N LEU A 492 -20.88 0.42 2.38
CA LEU A 492 -20.67 -0.73 3.28
C LEU A 492 -21.95 -1.55 3.46
N ALA A 493 -23.10 -0.89 3.56
CA ALA A 493 -24.40 -1.56 3.66
C ALA A 493 -24.80 -2.31 2.36
N THR A 494 -24.41 -1.82 1.18
CA THR A 494 -24.77 -2.49 -0.10
C THR A 494 -24.28 -3.92 -0.22
N VAL A 495 -23.17 -4.26 0.44
CA VAL A 495 -22.63 -5.64 0.42
C VAL A 495 -23.42 -6.54 1.37
N GLU A 496 -24.10 -5.98 2.38
CA GLU A 496 -24.98 -6.72 3.28
C GLU A 496 -26.34 -6.98 2.63
N HIS A 497 -27.08 -5.94 2.26
CA HIS A 497 -28.45 -6.08 1.74
C HIS A 497 -28.51 -6.42 0.23
N GLY A 498 -27.40 -6.32 -0.50
CA GLY A 498 -27.29 -6.75 -1.91
C GLY A 498 -28.02 -5.89 -2.95
N HIS A 499 -28.61 -4.76 -2.57
CA HIS A 499 -29.21 -3.83 -3.54
C HIS A 499 -28.14 -2.87 -4.10
N PRO A 500 -28.07 -2.67 -5.43
CA PRO A 500 -27.14 -1.73 -6.02
C PRO A 500 -27.59 -0.29 -5.78
N MET A 501 -26.65 0.64 -5.59
CA MET A 501 -26.97 2.07 -5.50
C MET A 501 -26.66 2.81 -6.81
N ILE A 502 -27.48 3.83 -7.11
CA ILE A 502 -27.24 4.71 -8.27
C ILE A 502 -26.14 5.76 -8.00
N SER A 503 -25.74 5.92 -6.74
CA SER A 503 -24.66 6.80 -6.28
C SER A 503 -23.44 5.99 -5.85
N GLY A 504 -22.42 6.64 -5.29
CA GLY A 504 -21.24 5.96 -4.77
C GLY A 504 -20.00 6.86 -4.69
N TYR A 505 -18.89 6.26 -4.25
CA TYR A 505 -17.56 6.86 -4.21
C TYR A 505 -16.56 5.94 -4.90
N THR A 506 -15.65 6.50 -5.69
CA THR A 506 -14.66 5.73 -6.45
C THR A 506 -13.45 6.59 -6.82
N GLY A 507 -12.38 5.96 -7.30
CA GLY A 507 -11.19 6.66 -7.79
C GLY A 507 -11.51 7.53 -9.01
N LEU A 508 -12.15 6.97 -10.03
CA LEU A 508 -12.60 7.63 -11.25
C LEU A 508 -14.14 7.63 -11.31
N PHE A 509 -14.77 8.79 -11.23
CA PHE A 509 -16.23 8.83 -11.22
C PHE A 509 -16.85 8.82 -12.63
N PRO A 510 -18.10 8.31 -12.79
CA PRO A 510 -18.89 8.47 -14.00
C PRO A 510 -19.08 9.94 -14.45
N ASP A 511 -19.37 10.15 -15.73
CA ASP A 511 -19.59 11.48 -16.31
C ASP A 511 -20.87 12.17 -15.77
N ASP A 512 -21.92 11.39 -15.55
CA ASP A 512 -23.24 11.82 -15.08
C ASP A 512 -23.33 12.02 -13.56
N ARG A 513 -22.28 11.68 -12.79
CA ARG A 513 -22.24 11.74 -11.32
C ARG A 513 -22.77 13.05 -10.75
N ARG A 514 -22.53 14.15 -11.46
CA ARG A 514 -22.86 15.50 -11.00
C ARG A 514 -24.37 15.70 -11.07
N ILE A 515 -25.00 15.24 -12.15
CA ILE A 515 -26.45 15.29 -12.36
C ILE A 515 -27.14 14.44 -11.29
N VAL A 516 -26.70 13.18 -11.12
CA VAL A 516 -27.29 12.28 -10.12
C VAL A 516 -27.16 12.86 -8.71
N ARG A 517 -25.99 13.35 -8.35
CA ARG A 517 -25.76 13.92 -7.01
C ARG A 517 -26.55 15.21 -6.76
N GLU A 518 -26.67 16.07 -7.76
CA GLU A 518 -27.45 17.32 -7.67
C GLU A 518 -28.95 16.99 -7.49
N ALA A 519 -29.49 16.01 -8.22
CA ALA A 519 -30.88 15.55 -8.09
C ALA A 519 -31.16 14.86 -6.74
N LEU A 520 -30.19 14.17 -6.15
CA LEU A 520 -30.35 13.55 -4.83
C LEU A 520 -30.28 14.55 -3.66
N GLN A 521 -30.39 15.85 -3.89
CA GLN A 521 -30.48 16.84 -2.81
C GLN A 521 -31.93 17.27 -2.56
N PRO A 522 -32.36 17.46 -1.30
CA PRO A 522 -33.67 18.02 -1.01
C PRO A 522 -33.85 19.44 -1.58
N PRO A 523 -35.10 19.83 -1.95
CA PRO A 523 -36.33 19.03 -1.91
C PRO A 523 -36.39 17.98 -3.04
N ILE A 524 -37.09 16.87 -2.81
CA ILE A 524 -37.38 15.88 -3.86
C ILE A 524 -38.52 16.45 -4.72
N ASP A 525 -38.22 16.76 -5.98
CA ASP A 525 -39.16 17.29 -6.96
C ASP A 525 -39.47 16.29 -8.09
N ASP A 526 -40.38 16.66 -8.99
CA ASP A 526 -40.78 15.83 -10.13
C ASP A 526 -39.58 15.43 -11.01
N GLU A 527 -38.61 16.33 -11.21
CA GLU A 527 -37.40 16.04 -12.00
C GLU A 527 -36.54 14.97 -11.32
N THR A 528 -36.42 15.02 -10.00
CA THR A 528 -35.74 14.01 -9.21
C THR A 528 -36.44 12.66 -9.35
N ILE A 529 -37.76 12.61 -9.19
CA ILE A 529 -38.52 11.35 -9.33
C ILE A 529 -38.39 10.77 -10.74
N ASP A 530 -38.49 11.60 -11.78
CA ASP A 530 -38.35 11.17 -13.17
C ASP A 530 -36.95 10.59 -13.43
N LEU A 531 -35.90 11.18 -12.84
CA LEU A 531 -34.54 10.64 -12.89
C LEU A 531 -34.45 9.28 -12.20
N LEU A 532 -35.01 9.15 -10.99
CA LEU A 532 -35.02 7.89 -10.24
C LEU A 532 -35.73 6.78 -11.03
N CYS A 533 -36.86 7.11 -11.66
CA CYS A 533 -37.59 6.21 -12.54
C CYS A 533 -36.80 5.82 -13.79
N ALA A 534 -36.14 6.77 -14.44
CA ALA A 534 -35.27 6.49 -15.58
C ALA A 534 -34.08 5.58 -15.21
N ARG A 535 -33.66 5.60 -13.94
CA ARG A 535 -32.62 4.72 -13.37
C ARG A 535 -33.16 3.42 -12.80
N GLN A 536 -34.46 3.16 -12.94
CA GLN A 536 -35.12 1.96 -12.43
C GLN A 536 -34.97 1.80 -10.91
N VAL A 537 -34.88 2.91 -10.17
CA VAL A 537 -34.81 2.86 -8.70
C VAL A 537 -36.11 2.27 -8.16
N GLY A 538 -35.99 1.20 -7.38
CA GLY A 538 -37.13 0.59 -6.69
C GLY A 538 -37.34 1.14 -5.28
N TRP A 539 -36.25 1.55 -4.61
CA TRP A 539 -36.30 2.01 -3.22
C TRP A 539 -35.55 3.32 -3.01
N VAL A 540 -36.15 4.21 -2.22
CA VAL A 540 -35.52 5.48 -1.80
C VAL A 540 -35.36 5.47 -0.29
N VAL A 541 -34.12 5.62 0.16
CA VAL A 541 -33.75 5.70 1.57
C VAL A 541 -33.53 7.18 1.91
N ILE A 542 -34.36 7.71 2.81
CA ILE A 542 -34.46 9.15 3.06
C ILE A 542 -34.14 9.44 4.52
N GLU A 543 -33.28 10.43 4.79
CA GLU A 543 -33.03 10.91 6.15
C GLU A 543 -34.31 11.43 6.80
N GLY A 544 -34.55 11.07 8.07
CA GLY A 544 -35.85 11.23 8.73
C GLY A 544 -36.34 12.68 8.89
N ASP A 545 -35.50 13.69 8.66
CA ASP A 545 -35.86 15.12 8.71
C ASP A 545 -36.23 15.71 7.33
N VAL A 546 -36.05 14.95 6.24
CA VAL A 546 -36.44 15.36 4.90
C VAL A 546 -37.94 15.13 4.70
N VAL A 547 -38.65 16.21 4.35
CA VAL A 547 -40.10 16.15 4.06
C VAL A 547 -40.31 15.59 2.65
N VAL A 548 -41.17 14.57 2.55
CA VAL A 548 -41.59 13.94 1.30
C VAL A 548 -43.07 14.20 1.10
N ASP A 549 -43.43 14.80 -0.03
CA ASP A 549 -44.82 15.09 -0.42
C ASP A 549 -45.03 14.71 -1.89
N ASP A 550 -44.77 13.43 -2.22
CA ASP A 550 -45.00 12.87 -3.56
C ASP A 550 -45.77 11.54 -3.44
N ALA A 551 -46.86 11.43 -4.20
CA ALA A 551 -47.73 10.26 -4.17
C ALA A 551 -47.09 8.98 -4.76
N ARG A 552 -45.98 9.11 -5.51
CA ARG A 552 -45.21 7.99 -6.07
C ARG A 552 -44.27 7.34 -5.06
N LEU A 553 -44.05 7.96 -3.90
CA LEU A 553 -43.21 7.42 -2.83
C LEU A 553 -44.08 6.84 -1.71
N ASP A 554 -44.22 5.52 -1.67
CA ASP A 554 -44.97 4.83 -0.63
C ASP A 554 -44.06 4.44 0.54
N ARG A 555 -44.31 5.03 1.71
CA ARG A 555 -43.46 4.83 2.89
C ARG A 555 -43.65 3.42 3.44
N SER A 556 -42.63 2.59 3.24
CA SER A 556 -42.62 1.17 3.64
C SER A 556 -42.00 0.93 5.02
N LEU A 557 -41.08 1.78 5.45
CA LEU A 557 -40.46 1.74 6.79
C LEU A 557 -40.37 3.14 7.38
N VAL A 558 -40.75 3.26 8.66
CA VAL A 558 -40.37 4.40 9.51
C VAL A 558 -39.21 3.95 10.37
N GLY A 559 -38.01 4.44 10.06
CA GLY A 559 -36.80 4.03 10.77
C GLY A 559 -36.41 5.02 11.87
N THR A 560 -35.42 4.64 12.67
CA THR A 560 -34.85 5.50 13.72
C THR A 560 -34.03 6.66 13.15
N GLU A 561 -33.27 6.42 12.08
CA GLU A 561 -32.44 7.44 11.40
C GLU A 561 -32.93 7.76 9.98
N ARG A 562 -33.42 6.75 9.27
CA ARG A 562 -33.84 6.86 7.87
C ARG A 562 -35.13 6.09 7.61
N ASP A 563 -36.00 6.70 6.82
CA ASP A 563 -37.22 6.09 6.31
C ASP A 563 -36.93 5.41 4.96
N VAL A 564 -37.68 4.34 4.64
CA VAL A 564 -37.57 3.64 3.35
C VAL A 564 -38.89 3.75 2.61
N TYR A 565 -38.81 4.17 1.34
CA TYR A 565 -39.96 4.35 0.46
C TYR A 565 -39.82 3.45 -0.75
N ARG A 566 -40.91 2.82 -1.16
CA ARG A 566 -41.03 2.17 -2.46
C ARG A 566 -41.36 3.24 -3.50
N LEU A 567 -40.61 3.28 -4.59
CA LEU A 567 -40.90 4.16 -5.71
C LEU A 567 -41.81 3.45 -6.71
N ASP A 568 -42.99 4.02 -6.97
CA ASP A 568 -43.89 3.59 -8.04
C ASP A 568 -43.83 4.59 -9.20
N CYS A 569 -43.15 4.18 -10.27
CA CYS A 569 -43.01 5.01 -11.45
C CYS A 569 -44.26 5.09 -12.32
N GLY A 570 -45.30 4.29 -12.02
CA GLY A 570 -46.44 4.09 -12.91
C GLY A 570 -46.02 3.40 -14.22
N ALA A 571 -46.85 2.48 -14.69
CA ALA A 571 -46.64 1.84 -16.00
C ALA A 571 -47.06 2.76 -17.17
#